data_AF-A0A061NBR9-F1
#
_entry.id   AF-A0A061NBR9-F1
#
_cell.length_a   1.000
_cell.length_b   1.000
_cell.length_c   1.000
_cell.angle_alpha   90.00
_cell.angle_beta   90.00
_cell.angle_gamma   90.00
#
_symmetry.space_group_name_H-M   'P 1'
#
loop_
_entity.id
_entity.type
_entity.pdbx_description
1 polymer ?
#
loop_
_entity_poly.entity_id
_entity_poly.type
_entity_poly.pdbx_seq_one_letter_code
_entity_poly.pdbx_strand_id
1 'polypeptide(L)'
;MFDPNLEGYWGSDQLDEAMDSCLNIIRQHESKVDGIKLSLLDASKEVDMRRRLPDSVRMYTGDDFHYPELIEGDGRHYSDALLGIFDAIAPAASRALVDLDAGNTSAYRETMDKTVPLARHIFKSPTFSYKTGVVFLAYLNGFQPHFRMIAGAESHRSVLHLARIFELADEGDVLLNPELAVRRMRLVLQQVGIS
;
A
#
# COMPACT_ATOMS: atom_id res chain seq x y z
N MET A 1 1.20 13.24 5.91
CA MET A 1 1.01 12.91 4.47
C MET A 1 -0.35 12.28 4.17
N PHE A 2 -0.77 11.26 4.91
CA PHE A 2 -2.07 10.60 4.75
C PHE A 2 -3.22 11.40 5.36
N ASP A 3 -2.97 12.05 6.49
CA ASP A 3 -3.86 13.02 7.13
C ASP A 3 -3.02 14.20 7.62
N PRO A 4 -3.22 15.41 7.07
CA PRO A 4 -2.55 16.62 7.56
C PRO A 4 -2.91 17.00 8.99
N ASN A 5 -4.08 16.57 9.51
CA ASN A 5 -4.50 16.92 10.87
C ASN A 5 -3.81 16.10 11.96
N LEU A 6 -2.97 15.12 11.58
CA LEU A 6 -2.17 14.30 12.50
C LEU A 6 -0.71 14.80 12.59
N GLU A 7 -0.45 16.04 12.21
CA GLU A 7 0.86 16.67 12.44
C GLU A 7 1.18 16.66 13.94
N GLY A 8 2.43 16.30 14.29
CA GLY A 8 2.88 16.20 15.68
C GLY A 8 2.26 15.05 16.49
N TYR A 9 1.67 14.03 15.85
CA TYR A 9 1.11 12.89 16.56
C TYR A 9 2.16 12.22 17.47
N TRP A 10 1.73 11.75 18.64
CA TRP A 10 2.58 11.35 19.78
C TRP A 10 3.29 12.49 20.52
N GLY A 11 2.99 13.75 20.18
CA GLY A 11 3.36 14.92 21.00
C GLY A 11 4.69 15.57 20.63
N SER A 12 5.29 15.23 19.49
CA SER A 12 6.51 15.88 18.98
C SER A 12 6.49 15.93 17.45
N ASP A 13 7.04 17.00 16.89
CA ASP A 13 7.32 17.12 15.45
C ASP A 13 8.62 16.39 15.05
N GLN A 14 9.43 15.98 16.03
CA GLN A 14 10.61 15.14 15.81
C GLN A 14 10.19 13.67 15.80
N LEU A 15 10.30 13.02 14.64
CA LEU A 15 9.83 11.64 14.45
C LEU A 15 10.48 10.64 15.42
N ASP A 16 11.74 10.84 15.79
CA ASP A 16 12.44 9.94 16.72
C ASP A 16 11.88 10.06 18.14
N GLU A 17 11.58 11.29 18.60
CA GLU A 17 10.94 11.51 19.91
C GLU A 17 9.49 11.01 19.94
N ALA A 18 8.75 11.19 18.84
CA ALA A 18 7.42 10.65 18.67
C ALA A 18 7.43 9.12 18.69
N MET A 19 8.41 8.48 18.04
CA MET A 19 8.60 7.04 18.05
C MET A 19 8.94 6.52 19.45
N ASP A 20 9.81 7.21 20.19
CA ASP A 20 10.14 6.88 21.58
C ASP A 20 8.90 6.89 22.47
N SER A 21 8.05 7.92 22.32
CA SER A 21 6.79 8.05 23.04
C SER A 21 5.82 6.90 22.71
N CYS A 22 5.69 6.55 21.43
CA CYS A 22 4.88 5.42 20.98
C CYS A 22 5.38 4.08 21.55
N LEU A 23 6.69 3.81 21.45
CA LEU A 23 7.30 2.59 21.98
C LEU A 23 7.14 2.48 23.50
N ASN A 24 7.20 3.60 24.23
CA ASN A 24 6.98 3.61 25.68
C ASN A 24 5.55 3.18 26.05
N ILE A 25 4.55 3.64 25.31
CA ILE A 25 3.14 3.23 25.51
C ILE A 25 2.98 1.73 25.23
N ILE A 26 3.58 1.24 24.14
CA ILE A 26 3.55 -0.18 23.78
C ILE A 26 4.16 -1.04 24.90
N ARG A 27 5.34 -0.67 25.41
CA ARG A 27 6.00 -1.42 26.51
C ARG A 27 5.19 -1.43 27.80
N GLN A 28 4.50 -0.34 28.13
CA GLN A 28 3.66 -0.26 29.34
C GLN A 28 2.38 -1.11 29.22
N HIS A 29 1.96 -1.44 28.01
CA HIS A 29 0.71 -2.14 27.72
C HIS A 29 0.89 -3.33 26.79
N GLU A 30 2.07 -3.97 26.83
CA GLU A 30 2.48 -5.02 25.89
C GLU A 30 1.42 -6.11 25.74
N SER A 31 0.86 -6.60 26.86
CA SER A 31 -0.18 -7.64 26.87
C SER A 31 -1.53 -7.25 26.23
N LYS A 32 -1.71 -5.98 25.86
CA LYS A 32 -2.91 -5.44 25.21
C LYS A 32 -2.67 -5.00 23.77
N VAL A 33 -1.43 -5.10 23.28
CA VAL A 33 -1.03 -4.62 21.95
C VAL A 33 -0.52 -5.80 21.14
N ASP A 34 -1.33 -6.25 20.18
CA ASP A 34 -0.90 -7.30 19.24
C ASP A 34 0.20 -6.80 18.29
N GLY A 35 0.11 -5.55 17.84
CA GLY A 35 1.10 -4.96 16.96
C GLY A 35 0.83 -3.49 16.66
N ILE A 36 1.72 -2.90 15.86
CA ILE A 36 1.62 -1.52 15.39
C ILE A 36 1.75 -1.45 13.88
N LYS A 37 0.86 -0.70 13.24
CA LYS A 37 1.00 -0.29 11.84
C LYS A 37 1.72 1.04 11.72
N LEU A 38 2.83 1.09 11.00
CA LEU A 38 3.55 2.34 10.70
C LEU A 38 3.26 2.82 9.28
N SER A 39 2.78 4.06 9.12
CA SER A 39 2.40 4.63 7.81
C SER A 39 3.12 5.95 7.51
N LEU A 40 4.44 5.91 7.59
CA LEU A 40 5.32 7.05 7.30
C LEU A 40 5.87 7.05 5.87
N LEU A 41 5.74 5.93 5.14
CA LEU A 41 6.40 5.67 3.85
C LEU A 41 7.93 5.88 3.90
N ASP A 42 8.52 5.51 5.04
CA ASP A 42 9.95 5.54 5.31
C ASP A 42 10.38 4.18 5.87
N ALA A 43 10.95 3.35 4.99
CA ALA A 43 11.41 2.01 5.33
C ALA A 43 12.48 2.02 6.43
N SER A 44 13.33 3.06 6.49
CA SER A 44 14.39 3.14 7.50
C SER A 44 13.82 3.31 8.91
N LYS A 45 12.75 4.11 9.05
CA LYS A 45 12.04 4.31 10.32
C LYS A 45 11.27 3.07 10.74
N GLU A 46 10.68 2.33 9.79
CA GLU A 46 10.04 1.06 10.11
C GLU A 46 11.05 0.01 10.59
N VAL A 47 12.21 -0.09 9.92
CA VAL A 47 13.27 -1.02 10.31
C VAL A 47 13.87 -0.66 11.68
N ASP A 48 14.04 0.62 12.01
CA ASP A 48 14.45 1.04 13.36
C ASP A 48 13.40 0.62 14.40
N MET A 49 12.13 0.94 14.13
CA MET A 49 11.05 0.67 15.08
C MET A 49 10.87 -0.83 15.33
N ARG A 50 10.88 -1.68 14.29
CA ARG A 50 10.67 -3.14 14.45
C ARG A 50 11.76 -3.81 15.28
N ARG A 51 12.99 -3.28 15.26
CA ARG A 51 14.11 -3.78 16.08
C ARG A 51 13.99 -3.43 17.57
N ARG A 52 13.09 -2.49 17.90
CA ARG A 52 12.94 -1.91 19.25
C ARG A 52 11.62 -2.30 19.92
N LEU A 53 10.74 -3.01 19.19
CA LEU A 53 9.51 -3.58 19.71
C LEU A 53 9.81 -4.75 20.66
N PRO A 54 8.96 -4.99 21.67
CA PRO A 54 8.97 -6.25 22.39
C PRO A 54 8.71 -7.43 21.44
N ASP A 55 9.32 -8.59 21.70
CA ASP A 55 9.21 -9.79 20.85
C ASP A 55 7.75 -10.26 20.62
N SER A 56 6.85 -9.93 21.55
CA SER A 56 5.43 -10.31 21.49
C SER A 56 4.59 -9.38 20.62
N VAL A 57 5.13 -8.22 20.21
CA VAL A 57 4.40 -7.16 19.52
C VAL A 57 4.83 -7.11 18.05
N ARG A 58 3.89 -7.31 17.14
CA ARG A 58 4.12 -7.34 15.70
C ARG A 58 4.37 -5.95 15.12
N MET A 59 5.29 -5.89 14.15
CA MET A 59 5.35 -4.75 13.22
C MET A 59 4.45 -5.07 12.03
N TYR A 60 3.41 -4.27 11.80
CA TYR A 60 2.64 -4.29 10.56
C TYR A 60 3.15 -3.19 9.63
N THR A 61 3.72 -3.54 8.49
CA THR A 61 4.07 -2.51 7.50
C THR A 61 2.81 -1.84 6.98
N GLY A 62 2.83 -0.51 7.01
CA GLY A 62 1.91 0.35 6.29
C GLY A 62 2.61 1.14 5.18
N ASP A 63 3.78 0.65 4.75
CA ASP A 63 4.60 1.27 3.73
C ASP A 63 4.29 0.67 2.34
N ASP A 64 3.37 1.32 1.63
CA ASP A 64 2.97 0.93 0.28
C ASP A 64 4.06 1.22 -0.80
N PHE A 65 5.26 1.71 -0.42
CA PHE A 65 6.39 1.98 -1.33
C PHE A 65 7.51 0.94 -1.24
N HIS A 66 7.61 0.25 -0.10
CA HIS A 66 8.73 -0.62 0.26
C HIS A 66 8.28 -1.98 0.83
N TYR A 67 6.97 -2.28 0.80
CA TYR A 67 6.42 -3.51 1.37
C TYR A 67 7.13 -4.81 0.99
N PRO A 68 7.66 -5.06 -0.23
CA PRO A 68 8.24 -6.36 -0.52
C PRO A 68 9.44 -6.70 0.36
N GLU A 69 10.36 -5.73 0.55
CA GLU A 69 11.56 -5.89 1.38
C GLU A 69 11.26 -5.85 2.88
N LEU A 70 10.25 -5.08 3.28
CA LEU A 70 9.85 -5.00 4.68
C LEU A 70 9.23 -6.32 5.16
N ILE A 71 8.40 -6.93 4.31
CA ILE A 71 7.76 -8.23 4.57
C ILE A 71 8.78 -9.38 4.49
N GLU A 72 9.68 -9.38 3.52
CA GLU A 72 10.76 -10.39 3.44
C GLU A 72 11.68 -10.34 4.67
N GLY A 73 11.97 -9.12 5.14
CA GLY A 73 12.80 -8.90 6.33
C GLY A 73 14.30 -8.96 6.06
N ASP A 74 15.07 -8.90 7.14
CA ASP A 74 16.55 -8.90 7.13
C ASP A 74 17.16 -10.22 7.64
N GLY A 75 16.37 -11.29 7.64
CA GLY A 75 16.74 -12.60 8.17
C GLY A 75 16.74 -12.70 9.71
N ARG A 76 16.59 -11.57 10.41
CA ARG A 76 16.38 -11.53 11.87
C ARG A 76 15.01 -10.97 12.22
N HIS A 77 14.59 -9.92 11.53
CA HIS A 77 13.30 -9.27 11.72
C HIS A 77 12.60 -9.12 10.37
N TYR A 78 11.29 -9.24 10.40
CA TYR A 78 10.40 -8.95 9.28
C TYR A 78 9.20 -8.15 9.80
N SER A 79 8.44 -7.58 8.88
CA SER A 79 7.18 -6.92 9.17
C SER A 79 6.03 -7.76 8.62
N ASP A 80 4.98 -7.99 9.42
CA ASP A 80 3.68 -8.43 8.90
C ASP A 80 3.07 -7.32 8.04
N ALA A 81 1.94 -7.56 7.38
CA ALA A 81 1.36 -6.61 6.42
C ALA A 81 -0.05 -6.12 6.82
N LEU A 82 -0.23 -4.80 6.85
CA LEU A 82 -1.55 -4.15 6.88
C LEU A 82 -1.56 -2.99 5.88
N LEU A 83 -1.64 -3.34 4.59
CA LEU A 83 -1.35 -2.43 3.49
C LEU A 83 -2.60 -2.02 2.70
N GLY A 84 -2.62 -0.79 2.21
CA GLY A 84 -3.68 -0.34 1.30
C GLY A 84 -3.49 -0.91 -0.10
N ILE A 85 -2.25 -1.10 -0.54
CA ILE A 85 -1.95 -1.68 -1.85
C ILE A 85 -2.43 -3.13 -1.96
N PHE A 86 -2.45 -3.90 -0.87
CA PHE A 86 -2.92 -5.28 -0.87
C PHE A 86 -4.39 -5.43 -1.30
N ASP A 87 -5.23 -4.41 -1.13
CA ASP A 87 -6.58 -4.39 -1.72
C ASP A 87 -6.48 -4.41 -3.25
N ALA A 88 -5.70 -3.50 -3.80
CA ALA A 88 -5.55 -3.30 -5.24
C ALA A 88 -4.85 -4.49 -5.95
N ILE A 89 -3.94 -5.18 -5.26
CA ILE A 89 -3.12 -6.27 -5.82
C ILE A 89 -3.40 -7.63 -5.16
N ALA A 90 -4.56 -7.81 -4.53
CA ALA A 90 -4.85 -8.97 -3.66
C ALA A 90 -4.45 -10.34 -4.27
N PRO A 91 -4.73 -10.65 -5.55
CA PRO A 91 -4.32 -11.93 -6.13
C PRO A 91 -2.80 -12.11 -6.23
N ALA A 92 -2.07 -11.07 -6.60
CA ALA A 92 -0.61 -11.08 -6.68
C ALA A 92 0.01 -11.20 -5.27
N ALA A 93 -0.47 -10.40 -4.31
CA ALA A 93 -0.01 -10.48 -2.92
C ALA A 93 -0.28 -11.85 -2.29
N SER A 94 -1.49 -12.41 -2.50
CA SER A 94 -1.83 -13.74 -1.98
C SER A 94 -0.92 -14.82 -2.54
N ARG A 95 -0.63 -14.80 -3.85
CA ARG A 95 0.27 -15.77 -4.47
C ARG A 95 1.70 -15.63 -3.93
N ALA A 96 2.20 -14.41 -3.88
CA ALA A 96 3.56 -14.14 -3.43
C ALA A 96 3.78 -14.58 -1.98
N LEU A 97 2.80 -14.31 -1.08
CA LEU A 97 2.90 -14.73 0.32
C LEU A 97 2.95 -16.26 0.47
N VAL A 98 2.22 -17.01 -0.35
CA VAL A 98 2.33 -18.47 -0.39
C VAL A 98 3.72 -18.93 -0.83
N ASP A 99 4.30 -18.26 -1.82
CA ASP A 99 5.67 -18.56 -2.27
C ASP A 99 6.70 -18.22 -1.16
N LEU A 100 6.49 -17.14 -0.41
CA LEU A 100 7.33 -16.76 0.74
C LEU A 100 7.24 -17.80 1.87
N ASP A 101 6.04 -18.24 2.24
CA ASP A 101 5.82 -19.29 3.25
C ASP A 101 6.49 -20.63 2.85
N ALA A 102 6.57 -20.91 1.56
CA ALA A 102 7.27 -22.07 1.01
C ALA A 102 8.80 -21.89 0.95
N GLY A 103 9.34 -20.74 1.36
CA GLY A 103 10.76 -20.41 1.28
C GLY A 103 11.25 -20.05 -0.13
N ASN A 104 10.34 -19.83 -1.09
CA ASN A 104 10.68 -19.42 -2.44
C ASN A 104 10.74 -17.90 -2.58
N THR A 105 11.72 -17.30 -1.91
CA THR A 105 11.92 -15.84 -1.86
C THR A 105 12.11 -15.25 -3.26
N SER A 106 12.72 -15.99 -4.20
CA SER A 106 12.88 -15.52 -5.58
C SER A 106 11.54 -15.29 -6.28
N ALA A 107 10.60 -16.25 -6.18
CA ALA A 107 9.27 -16.10 -6.79
C ALA A 107 8.42 -15.04 -6.08
N TYR A 108 8.56 -14.93 -4.76
CA TYR A 108 7.97 -13.85 -3.98
C TYR A 108 8.40 -12.47 -4.52
N ARG A 109 9.72 -12.26 -4.71
CA ARG A 109 10.27 -11.01 -5.24
C ARG A 109 9.87 -10.75 -6.68
N GLU A 110 9.93 -11.76 -7.54
CA GLU A 110 9.50 -11.63 -8.93
C GLU A 110 8.04 -11.13 -9.05
N THR A 111 7.16 -11.63 -8.19
CA THR A 111 5.75 -11.22 -8.18
C THR A 111 5.57 -9.83 -7.56
N MET A 112 6.11 -9.60 -6.37
CA MET A 112 5.86 -8.37 -5.61
C MET A 112 6.55 -7.16 -6.22
N ASP A 113 7.78 -7.29 -6.72
CA ASP A 113 8.56 -6.16 -7.24
C ASP A 113 7.94 -5.56 -8.52
N LYS A 114 7.28 -6.40 -9.34
CA LYS A 114 6.48 -5.93 -10.49
C LYS A 114 5.35 -4.97 -10.10
N THR A 115 4.81 -5.12 -8.89
CA THR A 115 3.69 -4.31 -8.40
C THR A 115 4.13 -3.01 -7.72
N VAL A 116 5.42 -2.86 -7.39
CA VAL A 116 5.94 -1.66 -6.70
C VAL A 116 5.78 -0.37 -7.53
N PRO A 117 6.07 -0.33 -8.85
CA PRO A 117 5.85 0.86 -9.65
C PRO A 117 4.38 1.35 -9.62
N LEU A 118 3.43 0.41 -9.73
CA LEU A 118 2.00 0.68 -9.59
C LEU A 118 1.67 1.27 -8.22
N ALA A 119 2.16 0.63 -7.15
CA ALA A 119 1.92 1.07 -5.77
C ALA A 119 2.41 2.49 -5.54
N ARG A 120 3.66 2.77 -5.88
CA ARG A 120 4.26 4.11 -5.76
C ARG A 120 3.47 5.16 -6.53
N HIS A 121 2.96 4.82 -7.72
CA HIS A 121 2.15 5.75 -8.52
C HIS A 121 0.76 5.98 -7.92
N ILE A 122 0.07 4.96 -7.40
CA ILE A 122 -1.22 5.10 -6.70
C ILE A 122 -1.07 6.02 -5.48
N PHE A 123 -0.01 5.82 -4.70
CA PHE A 123 0.24 6.52 -3.43
C PHE A 123 1.07 7.80 -3.56
N LYS A 124 1.43 8.22 -4.79
CA LYS A 124 2.19 9.45 -5.03
C LYS A 124 1.47 10.70 -4.51
N SER A 125 2.22 11.75 -4.21
CA SER A 125 1.66 13.02 -3.72
C SER A 125 0.56 13.59 -4.66
N PRO A 126 -0.56 14.13 -4.12
CA PRO A 126 -0.98 14.07 -2.72
C PRO A 126 -1.41 12.65 -2.31
N THR A 127 -0.74 12.08 -1.30
CA THR A 127 -0.90 10.66 -0.92
C THR A 127 -2.30 10.37 -0.40
N PHE A 128 -2.96 11.28 0.31
CA PHE A 128 -4.31 11.07 0.84
C PHE A 128 -5.36 10.70 -0.24
N SER A 129 -5.10 11.03 -1.50
CA SER A 129 -5.93 10.67 -2.67
C SER A 129 -5.68 9.27 -3.24
N TYR A 130 -4.82 8.45 -2.62
CA TYR A 130 -4.47 7.09 -3.10
C TYR A 130 -5.71 6.20 -3.31
N LYS A 131 -6.73 6.36 -2.48
CA LYS A 131 -7.99 5.59 -2.52
C LYS A 131 -8.67 5.66 -3.89
N THR A 132 -8.47 6.78 -4.61
CA THR A 132 -8.94 6.96 -5.98
C THR A 132 -8.35 5.91 -6.91
N GLY A 133 -7.04 5.66 -6.80
CA GLY A 133 -6.35 4.66 -7.62
C GLY A 133 -6.73 3.24 -7.25
N VAL A 134 -6.91 2.95 -5.96
CA VAL A 134 -7.39 1.63 -5.48
C VAL A 134 -8.77 1.32 -6.05
N VAL A 135 -9.75 2.23 -5.86
CA VAL A 135 -11.10 2.03 -6.39
C VAL A 135 -11.13 2.04 -7.92
N PHE A 136 -10.27 2.82 -8.57
CA PHE A 136 -10.14 2.78 -10.02
C PHE A 136 -9.69 1.40 -10.52
N LEU A 137 -8.69 0.80 -9.87
CA LEU A 137 -8.25 -0.55 -10.22
C LEU A 137 -9.32 -1.60 -9.93
N ALA A 138 -10.07 -1.45 -8.83
CA ALA A 138 -11.22 -2.31 -8.54
C ALA A 138 -12.30 -2.21 -9.63
N TYR A 139 -12.54 -1.00 -10.14
CA TYR A 139 -13.38 -0.78 -11.32
C TYR A 139 -12.76 -1.39 -12.58
N LEU A 140 -11.46 -1.32 -12.85
CA LEU A 140 -10.90 -1.99 -14.03
C LEU A 140 -11.08 -3.52 -13.95
N ASN A 141 -10.92 -4.09 -12.76
CA ASN A 141 -10.95 -5.53 -12.49
C ASN A 141 -12.34 -6.16 -12.32
N GLY A 142 -13.43 -5.40 -12.50
CA GLY A 142 -14.77 -6.00 -12.46
C GLY A 142 -15.43 -6.05 -11.08
N PHE A 143 -14.73 -5.69 -10.01
CA PHE A 143 -15.26 -5.80 -8.63
C PHE A 143 -16.43 -4.86 -8.34
N GLN A 144 -16.56 -3.78 -9.13
CA GLN A 144 -17.72 -2.89 -9.10
C GLN A 144 -18.11 -2.44 -10.52
N PRO A 145 -19.38 -2.10 -10.78
CA PRO A 145 -19.85 -1.73 -12.12
C PRO A 145 -19.62 -0.26 -12.49
N HIS A 146 -19.21 0.59 -11.55
CA HIS A 146 -19.03 2.03 -11.75
C HIS A 146 -17.72 2.55 -11.17
N PHE A 147 -17.22 3.69 -11.67
CA PHE A 147 -16.17 4.46 -11.01
C PHE A 147 -16.80 5.71 -10.36
N ARG A 148 -17.31 5.51 -9.14
CA ARG A 148 -17.91 6.54 -8.27
C ARG A 148 -17.49 6.25 -6.85
N MET A 149 -17.18 7.28 -6.10
CA MET A 149 -16.67 7.17 -4.74
C MET A 149 -17.45 8.07 -3.78
N ILE A 150 -17.36 7.72 -2.51
CA ILE A 150 -17.85 8.57 -1.42
C ILE A 150 -17.25 9.97 -1.57
N ALA A 151 -18.08 10.99 -1.34
CA ALA A 151 -17.71 12.40 -1.44
C ALA A 151 -17.18 12.85 -2.83
N GLY A 152 -17.44 12.10 -3.90
CA GLY A 152 -16.97 12.46 -5.25
C GLY A 152 -15.47 12.28 -5.44
N ALA A 153 -14.82 11.46 -4.60
CA ALA A 153 -13.37 11.29 -4.61
C ALA A 153 -12.82 10.69 -5.92
N GLU A 154 -13.66 10.17 -6.81
CA GLU A 154 -13.24 9.69 -8.14
C GLU A 154 -12.55 10.78 -8.99
N SER A 155 -12.80 12.06 -8.71
CA SER A 155 -12.16 13.19 -9.39
C SER A 155 -10.87 13.69 -8.74
N HIS A 156 -10.38 13.05 -7.66
CA HIS A 156 -9.18 13.50 -6.95
C HIS A 156 -7.86 13.18 -7.68
N ARG A 157 -7.92 12.44 -8.79
CA ARG A 157 -6.77 12.15 -9.66
C ARG A 157 -7.09 12.53 -11.10
N SER A 158 -6.09 13.01 -11.82
CA SER A 158 -6.24 13.40 -13.22
C SER A 158 -6.39 12.17 -14.12
N VAL A 159 -6.97 12.35 -15.31
CA VAL A 159 -7.05 11.26 -16.30
C VAL A 159 -5.67 10.70 -16.67
N LEU A 160 -4.63 11.54 -16.72
CA LEU A 160 -3.25 11.10 -16.97
C LEU A 160 -2.74 10.19 -15.84
N HIS A 161 -3.13 10.47 -14.59
CA HIS A 161 -2.79 9.61 -13.46
C HIS A 161 -3.49 8.25 -13.59
N LEU A 162 -4.78 8.24 -13.93
CA LEU A 162 -5.57 7.02 -14.13
C LEU A 162 -5.05 6.19 -15.32
N ALA A 163 -4.68 6.83 -16.42
CA ALA A 163 -4.08 6.16 -17.57
C ALA A 163 -2.77 5.47 -17.21
N ARG A 164 -1.90 6.14 -16.44
CA ARG A 164 -0.66 5.53 -15.98
C ARG A 164 -0.90 4.41 -14.95
N ILE A 165 -1.98 4.46 -14.15
CA ILE A 165 -2.40 3.32 -13.33
C ILE A 165 -2.74 2.12 -14.21
N PHE A 166 -3.52 2.33 -15.28
CA PHE A 166 -3.90 1.26 -16.21
C PHE A 166 -2.67 0.59 -16.84
N GLU A 167 -1.70 1.37 -17.33
CA GLU A 167 -0.45 0.86 -17.89
C GLU A 167 0.36 0.08 -16.84
N LEU A 168 0.57 0.66 -15.65
CA LEU A 168 1.32 0.02 -14.58
C LEU A 168 0.63 -1.22 -14.02
N ALA A 169 -0.70 -1.31 -14.12
CA ALA A 169 -1.47 -2.48 -13.73
C ALA A 169 -1.30 -3.64 -14.72
N ASP A 170 -1.14 -3.33 -16.01
CA ASP A 170 -0.76 -4.31 -17.04
C ASP A 170 0.68 -4.78 -16.83
N GLU A 171 1.64 -3.84 -16.72
CA GLU A 171 3.05 -4.14 -16.43
C GLU A 171 3.25 -4.94 -15.12
N GLY A 172 2.36 -4.72 -14.14
CA GLY A 172 2.35 -5.39 -12.84
C GLY A 172 1.63 -6.74 -12.80
N ASP A 173 1.06 -7.21 -13.91
CA ASP A 173 0.27 -8.46 -14.01
C ASP A 173 -0.95 -8.48 -13.05
N VAL A 174 -1.59 -7.32 -12.78
CA VAL A 174 -2.74 -7.21 -11.84
C VAL A 174 -4.08 -6.90 -12.50
N LEU A 175 -4.16 -6.93 -13.83
CA LEU A 175 -5.43 -6.87 -14.57
C LEU A 175 -6.00 -8.28 -14.77
N LEU A 176 -7.08 -8.60 -14.05
CA LEU A 176 -7.67 -9.95 -14.04
C LEU A 176 -8.40 -10.32 -15.33
N ASN A 177 -8.89 -9.31 -16.05
CA ASN A 177 -9.54 -9.46 -17.35
C ASN A 177 -9.12 -8.27 -18.23
N PRO A 178 -8.03 -8.42 -19.00
CA PRO A 178 -7.47 -7.33 -19.82
C PRO A 178 -8.50 -6.73 -20.80
N GLU A 179 -9.35 -7.54 -21.41
CA GLU A 179 -10.37 -7.04 -22.34
C GLU A 179 -11.42 -6.17 -21.63
N LEU A 180 -11.83 -6.54 -20.42
CA LEU A 180 -12.74 -5.74 -19.60
C LEU A 180 -12.06 -4.44 -19.17
N ALA A 181 -10.81 -4.51 -18.70
CA ALA A 181 -10.04 -3.35 -18.29
C ALA A 181 -9.87 -2.35 -19.44
N VAL A 182 -9.53 -2.81 -20.65
CA VAL A 182 -9.43 -1.99 -21.87
C VAL A 182 -10.76 -1.32 -22.19
N ARG A 183 -11.88 -2.08 -22.18
CA ARG A 183 -13.22 -1.50 -22.43
C ARG A 183 -13.56 -0.42 -21.40
N ARG A 184 -13.28 -0.68 -20.12
CA ARG A 184 -13.57 0.25 -19.02
C ARG A 184 -12.70 1.50 -19.05
N MET A 185 -11.42 1.36 -19.39
CA MET A 185 -10.52 2.50 -19.58
C MET A 185 -10.95 3.38 -20.75
N ARG A 186 -11.38 2.78 -21.88
CA ARG A 186 -11.95 3.55 -23.01
C ARG A 186 -13.16 4.37 -22.61
N LEU A 187 -14.07 3.82 -21.80
CA LEU A 187 -15.23 4.58 -21.31
C LEU A 187 -14.81 5.79 -20.47
N VAL A 188 -13.77 5.65 -19.64
CA VAL A 188 -13.22 6.75 -18.83
C VAL A 188 -12.60 7.84 -19.72
N LEU A 189 -11.87 7.45 -20.76
CA LEU A 189 -11.27 8.38 -21.73
C LEU A 189 -12.36 9.12 -22.54
N GLN A 190 -13.40 8.43 -22.96
CA GLN A 190 -14.52 9.03 -23.70
C GLN A 190 -15.26 10.09 -22.87
N GLN A 191 -15.40 9.88 -21.56
CA GLN A 191 -16.01 10.87 -20.66
C GLN A 191 -15.24 12.20 -20.59
N VAL A 192 -13.96 12.20 -20.96
CA VAL A 192 -13.13 13.41 -21.03
C VAL A 192 -12.82 13.84 -22.47
N GLY A 193 -13.52 13.28 -23.46
CA GLY A 193 -13.42 13.69 -24.87
C GLY A 193 -12.25 13.08 -25.64
N ILE A 194 -11.69 11.94 -25.18
CA ILE A 194 -10.64 11.21 -25.88
C ILE A 194 -11.25 9.96 -26.53
N SER A 195 -11.11 9.85 -27.86
CA SER A 195 -11.67 8.77 -28.69
C SER A 195 -10.64 7.73 -29.09
#